data_AF-A0A1V6LXV6-F1
#
_entry.id   AF-A0A1V6LXV6-F1
#
_cell.length_a   1.000
_cell.length_b   1.000
_cell.length_c   1.000
_cell.angle_alpha   90.00
_cell.angle_beta   90.00
_cell.angle_gamma   90.00
#
_symmetry.space_group_name_H-M   'P 1'
#
loop_
_entity.id
_entity.type
_entity.pdbx_description
1 polymer ?
#
loop_
_entity_poly.entity_id
_entity_poly.type
_entity_poly.pdbx_seq_one_letter_code
_entity_poly.pdbx_strand_id
1 'polypeptide(L)'
;MNTILVTGAAGFIGFHISKRSFMRGDCVVGIDNPNNYGDVNLKLARLKQLVGFKPNTPVETGMKHFVEWENSLLWQIISYLNRES
;
A
#
# COMPACT_ATOMS: atom_id res chain seq x y z
N MET A 1 -4.47 11.75 -23.18
CA MET A 1 -3.86 10.64 -22.42
C MET A 1 -2.91 11.27 -21.42
N ASN A 2 -3.27 11.24 -20.14
CA ASN A 2 -2.49 11.85 -19.06
C ASN A 2 -1.89 10.76 -18.16
N THR A 3 -0.82 11.09 -17.44
CA THR A 3 -0.31 10.25 -16.35
C THR A 3 -0.85 10.78 -15.03
N ILE A 4 -1.49 9.92 -14.24
CA ILE A 4 -2.17 10.28 -12.99
C ILE A 4 -1.60 9.42 -11.85
N LEU A 5 -1.05 10.08 -10.83
CA LEU A 5 -0.69 9.45 -9.57
C LEU A 5 -1.90 9.44 -8.63
N VAL A 6 -2.26 8.26 -8.12
CA VAL A 6 -3.33 8.08 -7.12
C VAL A 6 -2.72 7.50 -5.84
N THR A 7 -2.72 8.30 -4.78
CA THR A 7 -2.40 7.83 -3.42
C THR A 7 -3.66 7.23 -2.78
N GLY A 8 -3.51 6.14 -2.03
CA GLY A 8 -4.65 5.38 -1.50
C GLY A 8 -5.45 4.65 -2.59
N ALA A 9 -4.77 4.15 -3.64
CA ALA A 9 -5.41 3.55 -4.82
C ALA A 9 -6.29 2.31 -4.54
N ALA A 10 -6.06 1.58 -3.45
CA ALA A 10 -6.90 0.46 -3.00
C ALA A 10 -7.99 0.89 -2.01
N GLY A 11 -7.94 2.14 -1.53
CA GLY A 11 -8.97 2.76 -0.70
C GLY A 11 -10.30 2.93 -1.45
N PHE A 12 -11.35 3.31 -0.71
CA PHE A 12 -12.70 3.45 -1.27
C PHE A 12 -12.75 4.42 -2.46
N ILE A 13 -12.27 5.65 -2.25
CA ILE A 13 -12.28 6.70 -3.29
C ILE A 13 -11.22 6.40 -4.36
N GLY A 14 -10.00 6.06 -3.94
CA GLY A 14 -8.88 5.82 -4.86
C GLY A 14 -9.18 4.73 -5.88
N PHE A 15 -9.82 3.64 -5.47
CA PHE A 15 -10.20 2.55 -6.37
C PHE A 15 -11.10 3.02 -7.52
N HIS A 16 -12.15 3.80 -7.22
CA HIS A 16 -13.07 4.28 -8.23
C HIS A 16 -12.40 5.32 -9.16
N ILE A 17 -11.53 6.18 -8.62
CA ILE A 17 -10.76 7.15 -9.42
C ILE A 17 -9.80 6.42 -10.35
N SER A 18 -8.99 5.49 -9.84
CA SER A 18 -8.05 4.70 -10.64
C SER A 18 -8.77 3.95 -11.77
N LYS A 19 -9.89 3.28 -11.45
CA LYS A 19 -10.67 2.55 -12.45
C LYS A 19 -11.23 3.48 -13.53
N ARG A 20 -11.84 4.61 -13.15
CA ARG A 20 -12.43 5.56 -14.10
C ARG A 20 -11.37 6.20 -15.01
N SER A 21 -10.25 6.64 -14.43
CA SER A 21 -9.14 7.23 -15.19
C SER A 21 -8.54 6.23 -16.18
N PHE A 22 -8.34 4.98 -15.74
CA PHE A 22 -7.85 3.92 -16.63
C PHE A 22 -8.83 3.64 -17.78
N MET A 23 -10.13 3.52 -17.50
CA MET A 23 -11.16 3.31 -18.55
C MET A 23 -11.29 4.50 -19.52
N ARG A 24 -10.91 5.70 -19.10
CA ARG A 24 -10.83 6.88 -19.97
C ARG A 24 -9.60 6.86 -20.90
N GLY A 25 -8.65 5.96 -20.67
CA GLY A 25 -7.40 5.85 -21.44
C GLY A 25 -6.21 6.59 -20.83
N ASP A 26 -6.26 6.95 -19.54
CA ASP A 26 -5.11 7.53 -18.85
C ASP A 26 -4.17 6.45 -18.28
N CYS A 27 -2.89 6.80 -18.17
CA CYS A 27 -1.92 6.00 -17.43
C CYS A 27 -2.08 6.29 -15.94
N VAL A 28 -2.35 5.26 -15.13
CA VAL A 28 -2.56 5.41 -13.68
C VAL A 28 -1.44 4.73 -12.92
N VAL A 29 -0.74 5.51 -12.09
CA VAL A 29 0.23 5.01 -11.12
C VAL A 29 -0.43 5.04 -9.75
N GLY A 30 -0.61 3.88 -9.11
CA GLY A 30 -1.25 3.77 -7.80
C GLY A 30 -0.24 3.49 -6.70
N ILE A 31 -0.33 4.22 -5.59
CA ILE A 31 0.41 3.93 -4.35
C ILE A 31 -0.61 3.72 -3.23
N ASP A 32 -0.50 2.63 -2.49
CA ASP A 32 -1.33 2.36 -1.30
C ASP A 32 -0.48 1.70 -0.22
N ASN A 33 -0.75 2.04 1.03
CA ASN A 33 -0.29 1.29 2.19
C ASN A 33 -1.49 0.52 2.74
N PRO A 34 -1.53 -0.82 2.65
CA PRO A 34 -2.61 -1.64 3.20
C PRO A 34 -2.51 -1.76 4.73
N ASN A 35 -2.24 -0.65 5.42
CA ASN A 35 -2.30 -0.57 6.87
C ASN A 35 -3.74 -0.80 7.39
N ASN A 36 -3.85 -1.12 8.68
CA ASN A 36 -5.08 -1.62 9.35
C ASN A 36 -6.24 -0.61 9.45
N TYR A 37 -6.19 0.54 8.77
CA TYR A 37 -7.32 1.45 8.65
C TYR A 37 -8.30 0.90 7.59
N GLY A 38 -9.10 -0.08 8.01
CA GLY A 38 -10.12 -0.76 7.19
C GLY A 38 -9.85 -2.26 6.98
N ASP A 39 -10.74 -2.92 6.24
CA ASP A 39 -10.61 -4.35 5.94
C ASP A 39 -9.51 -4.57 4.87
N VAL A 40 -8.41 -5.19 5.28
CA VAL A 40 -7.28 -5.55 4.41
C VAL A 40 -7.74 -6.43 3.24
N ASN A 41 -8.68 -7.36 3.47
CA ASN A 41 -9.19 -8.23 2.41
C ASN A 41 -9.91 -7.45 1.32
N LEU A 42 -10.62 -6.38 1.70
CA LEU A 42 -11.29 -5.49 0.74
C LEU A 42 -10.26 -4.74 -0.12
N LYS A 43 -9.17 -4.24 0.46
CA LYS A 43 -8.08 -3.60 -0.29
C LYS A 43 -7.42 -4.58 -1.26
N LEU A 44 -7.14 -5.81 -0.81
CA LEU A 44 -6.56 -6.86 -1.65
C LEU A 44 -7.50 -7.24 -2.81
N ALA A 45 -8.80 -7.38 -2.55
CA ALA A 45 -9.79 -7.66 -3.59
C ALA A 45 -9.81 -6.55 -4.65
N ARG A 46 -9.73 -5.28 -4.24
CA ARG A 46 -9.64 -4.13 -5.16
C ARG A 46 -8.34 -4.12 -5.96
N LEU A 47 -7.20 -4.39 -5.33
CA LEU A 47 -5.91 -4.49 -6.04
C LEU A 47 -5.92 -5.64 -7.07
N LYS A 48 -6.51 -6.79 -6.72
CA LYS A 48 -6.71 -7.90 -7.65
C LYS A 48 -7.58 -7.49 -8.85
N GLN A 49 -8.61 -6.68 -8.62
CA GLN A 49 -9.45 -6.16 -9.71
C GLN A 49 -8.74 -5.10 -10.57
N LEU A 50 -7.93 -4.22 -9.98
CA LEU A 50 -7.25 -3.15 -10.72
C LEU A 50 -6.07 -3.66 -11.56
N VAL A 51 -5.23 -4.53 -10.98
CA VAL A 51 -3.94 -4.89 -11.58
C VAL A 51 -3.64 -6.40 -11.55
N GLY A 52 -4.60 -7.23 -11.15
CA GLY A 52 -4.37 -8.67 -11.03
C GLY A 52 -3.42 -9.04 -9.89
N PHE A 53 -3.32 -8.19 -8.85
CA PHE A 53 -2.42 -8.38 -7.72
C PHE A 53 -2.54 -9.79 -7.11
N LYS A 54 -1.41 -10.51 -7.10
CA LYS A 54 -1.26 -11.88 -6.59
C LYS A 54 0.13 -12.01 -5.94
N PRO A 55 0.28 -11.67 -4.66
CA PRO A 55 1.56 -11.79 -3.99
C PRO A 55 1.93 -13.27 -3.82
N ASN A 56 3.21 -13.60 -4.00
CA ASN A 56 3.73 -14.95 -3.74
C ASN A 56 3.89 -15.24 -2.23
N THR A 57 3.89 -14.20 -1.42
CA THR A 57 3.90 -14.27 0.05
C THR A 57 2.48 -14.04 0.57
N PRO A 58 1.95 -14.89 1.48
CA PRO A 58 0.69 -14.61 2.16
C PRO A 58 0.72 -13.23 2.82
N VAL A 59 -0.41 -12.52 2.77
CA VAL A 59 -0.46 -11.11 3.22
C VAL A 59 -0.21 -11.02 4.72
N GLU A 60 -0.73 -11.97 5.49
CA GLU A 60 -0.52 -12.06 6.93
C GLU A 60 0.97 -12.19 7.26
N THR A 61 1.69 -13.07 6.53
CA THR A 61 3.13 -13.25 6.67
C THR A 61 3.90 -11.99 6.29
N GLY A 62 3.54 -11.37 5.16
CA GLY A 62 4.18 -10.14 4.70
C GLY A 62 3.98 -8.98 5.67
N MET A 63 2.76 -8.81 6.19
CA MET A 63 2.42 -7.77 7.18
C MET A 63 3.19 -7.98 8.49
N LYS A 64 3.32 -9.23 8.95
CA LYS A 64 4.14 -9.54 10.13
C LYS A 64 5.60 -9.11 9.94
N HIS A 65 6.21 -9.49 8.82
CA HIS A 65 7.60 -9.10 8.53
C HIS A 65 7.77 -7.59 8.38
N PHE A 66 6.77 -6.90 7.81
CA PHE A 66 6.77 -5.45 7.70
C PHE A 66 6.78 -4.77 9.07
N VAL A 67 5.90 -5.20 9.98
CA VAL A 67 5.82 -4.66 11.36
C VAL A 67 7.10 -4.96 12.14
N GLU A 68 7.68 -6.16 11.99
CA GLU A 68 8.96 -6.51 12.60
C GLU A 68 10.10 -5.61 12.10
N TRP A 69 10.15 -5.35 10.78
CA TRP A 69 11.12 -4.44 10.19
C TRP A 69 10.93 -3.00 10.68
N GLU A 70 9.70 -2.49 10.71
CA GLU A 70 9.38 -1.14 11.20
C GLU A 70 9.81 -0.97 12.66
N ASN A 71 9.48 -1.93 13.52
CA ASN A 71 9.92 -1.92 14.92
C ASN A 71 11.44 -1.98 15.04
N SER A 72 12.13 -2.79 14.23
CA SER A 72 13.58 -2.87 14.21
C SER A 72 14.22 -1.53 13.81
N LEU A 73 13.66 -0.84 12.81
CA LEU A 73 14.12 0.46 12.36
C LEU A 73 13.93 1.52 13.45
N LEU A 74 12.76 1.54 14.09
CA LEU A 74 12.46 2.44 15.22
C LEU A 74 13.46 2.23 16.38
N TRP A 75 13.76 0.99 16.73
CA TRP A 75 14.76 0.67 17.75
C TRP A 75 16.16 1.17 17.39
N GLN A 76 16.59 1.05 16.13
CA GLN A 76 17.88 1.55 15.68
C GLN A 76 17.96 3.08 15.77
N ILE A 77 16.89 3.78 15.36
CA ILE A 77 16.81 5.24 15.46
C ILE A 77 16.86 5.69 16.92
N ILE A 78 16.06 5.09 17.81
CA ILE A 78 16.06 5.43 19.24
C ILE A 78 17.43 5.16 19.86
N SER A 79 18.05 4.03 19.52
CA SER A 79 19.38 3.66 20.01
C SER A 79 20.46 4.64 19.54
N TYR A 80 20.33 5.18 18.33
CA TYR A 80 21.23 6.21 17.81
C TYR A 80 21.08 7.52 18.60
N LEU A 81 19.84 8.00 18.77
CA LEU A 81 19.55 9.25 19.47
C LEU A 81 19.99 9.22 20.95
N ASN A 82 19.84 8.09 21.63
CA ASN A 82 20.25 7.93 23.04
C ASN A 82 21.76 7.79 23.24
N ARG A 83 22.56 7.64 22.16
CA ARG A 83 24.04 7.65 22.25
C ARG A 83 24.63 9.04 22.12
N GLU A 84 23.87 10.01 21.64
CA GLU A 84 24.30 11.41 21.47
C GLU A 84 23.87 12.32 22.64
N SER A 85 23.19 11.76 23.65
CA SER A 85 22.78 12.42 24.90
C SER A 85 23.67 12.03 26.08
#